data_AF-A0A165Z5P9-F1
#
_entry.id   AF-A0A165Z5P9-F1
#
_cell.length_a   1.000
_cell.length_b   1.000
_cell.length_c   1.000
_cell.angle_alpha   90.00
_cell.angle_beta   90.00
_cell.angle_gamma   90.00
#
_symmetry.space_group_name_H-M   'P 1'
#
loop_
_entity.id
_entity.type
_entity.pdbx_description
1 polymer ?
#
loop_
_entity_poly.entity_id
_entity_poly.type
_entity_poly.pdbx_seq_one_letter_code
_entity_poly.pdbx_strand_id
1 'polypeptide(L)'
;MANPQAPFTIDFHRATAIGSQMLVVVCGDRQYAMVVVANAFFATTVYIAYAYNNGGRVPPTAYMVLVALAAVWGHLTAAPTPTPTTPA
;
A
#
# COMPACT_ATOMS: atom_id res chain seq x y z
N MET A 1 22.02 25.02 -18.21
CA MET A 1 22.37 23.62 -17.90
C MET A 1 21.15 22.99 -17.26
N ALA A 2 20.34 22.26 -18.03
CA ALA A 2 19.22 21.51 -17.50
C ALA A 2 19.81 20.34 -16.70
N ASN A 3 19.57 20.29 -15.39
CA ASN A 3 19.83 19.11 -14.59
C ASN A 3 18.69 18.13 -14.92
N PRO A 4 18.90 17.05 -15.71
CA PRO A 4 17.89 16.02 -15.79
C PRO A 4 17.79 15.43 -14.38
N GLN A 5 16.73 15.79 -13.64
CA GLN A 5 16.41 15.09 -12.41
C GLN A 5 16.39 13.60 -12.76
N ALA A 6 17.37 12.86 -12.22
CA ALA A 6 17.37 11.41 -12.34
C ALA A 6 16.00 10.95 -11.84
N PRO A 7 15.25 10.14 -12.63
CA PRO A 7 13.95 9.67 -12.19
C PRO A 7 14.16 9.00 -10.83
N PHE A 8 13.42 9.45 -9.82
CA PHE A 8 13.32 8.75 -8.55
C PHE A 8 12.58 7.43 -8.81
N THR A 9 13.27 6.44 -9.38
CA THR A 9 12.76 5.09 -9.59
C THR A 9 12.82 4.36 -8.26
N ILE A 10 11.91 4.75 -7.36
CA ILE A 10 11.59 3.91 -6.21
C ILE A 10 10.81 2.72 -6.78
N ASP A 11 11.41 1.52 -6.66
CA ASP A 11 10.75 0.28 -7.00
C ASP A 11 9.41 0.15 -6.25
N PHE A 12 8.40 -0.42 -6.90
CA PHE A 12 7.05 -0.55 -6.35
C PHE A 12 7.04 -1.20 -4.96
N HIS A 13 7.85 -2.23 -4.74
CA HIS A 13 7.97 -2.92 -3.46
C HIS A 13 8.56 -2.02 -2.36
N ARG A 14 9.50 -1.16 -2.75
CA ARG A 14 10.10 -0.19 -1.83
C ARG A 14 9.12 0.94 -1.48
N ALA A 15 8.31 1.39 -2.45
CA ALA A 15 7.27 2.38 -2.22
C ALA A 15 6.18 1.85 -1.27
N THR A 16 5.73 0.61 -1.43
CA THR A 16 4.70 0.00 -0.56
C THR A 16 5.23 -0.28 0.85
N ALA A 17 6.50 -0.63 0.99
CA ALA A 17 7.15 -0.75 2.29
C ALA A 17 7.17 0.59 3.04
N ILE A 18 7.58 1.68 2.37
CA ILE A 18 7.55 3.03 2.94
C ILE A 18 6.12 3.46 3.29
N GLY A 19 5.16 3.23 2.39
CA GLY A 19 3.75 3.55 2.62
C GLY A 19 3.18 2.84 3.84
N SER A 20 3.54 1.57 4.06
CA SER A 20 3.14 0.82 5.25
C SER A 20 3.69 1.43 6.54
N GLN A 21 4.95 1.90 6.54
CA GLN A 21 5.57 2.56 7.70
C GLN A 21 4.90 3.90 7.99
N MET A 22 4.63 4.71 6.95
CA MET A 22 3.90 5.97 7.08
C MET A 22 2.51 5.76 7.68
N LEU A 23 1.80 4.71 7.25
CA LEU A 23 0.49 4.36 7.79
C LEU A 23 0.54 4.01 9.27
N VAL A 24 1.53 3.23 9.71
CA VAL A 24 1.71 2.93 11.14
C VAL A 24 1.99 4.20 11.94
N VAL A 25 2.81 5.12 11.41
CA VAL A 25 3.09 6.41 12.07
C VAL A 25 1.83 7.26 12.19
N VAL A 26 1.02 7.34 11.13
CA VAL A 26 -0.22 8.14 11.12
C VAL A 26 -1.29 7.53 12.02
N CYS A 27 -1.45 6.20 11.99
CA CYS A 27 -2.43 5.49 12.82
C CYS A 27 -1.99 5.35 14.28
N GLY A 28 -0.70 5.60 14.60
CA GLY A 28 -0.11 5.43 15.93
C GLY A 28 0.05 3.97 16.37
N ASP A 29 -0.53 3.02 15.65
CA ASP A 29 -0.55 1.62 15.97
C ASP A 29 -0.73 0.73 14.71
N ARG A 30 -0.09 -0.43 14.73
CA ARG A 30 -0.05 -1.36 13.59
C ARG A 30 -1.39 -2.07 13.37
N GLN A 31 -2.13 -2.41 14.43
CA GLN A 31 -3.46 -3.04 14.30
C GLN A 31 -4.47 -2.03 13.71
N TYR A 32 -4.41 -0.78 14.15
CA TYR A 32 -5.25 0.27 13.55
C TYR A 32 -4.90 0.51 12.07
N ALA A 33 -3.62 0.54 11.71
CA ALA A 33 -3.19 0.64 10.31
C ALA A 33 -3.72 -0.54 9.45
N MET A 34 -3.70 -1.76 9.99
CA MET A 34 -4.30 -2.93 9.33
C MET A 34 -5.81 -2.71 9.10
N VAL A 35 -6.56 -2.31 10.12
CA VAL A 35 -8.02 -2.08 9.98
C VAL A 35 -8.32 -1.03 8.92
N VAL A 36 -7.56 0.07 8.87
CA VAL A 36 -7.71 1.12 7.85
C VAL A 36 -7.47 0.56 6.45
N VAL A 37 -6.38 -0.19 6.25
CA VAL A 37 -6.05 -0.79 4.94
C VAL A 37 -7.12 -1.81 4.51
N ALA A 38 -7.60 -2.64 5.43
CA ALA A 38 -8.67 -3.61 5.16
C ALA A 38 -9.97 -2.93 4.74
N ASN A 39 -10.38 -1.87 5.45
CA ASN A 39 -11.57 -1.09 5.11
C ASN A 39 -11.42 -0.39 3.74
N ALA A 40 -10.26 0.21 3.47
CA ALA A 40 -9.99 0.85 2.18
C ALA A 40 -10.03 -0.16 1.02
N PHE A 41 -9.49 -1.36 1.23
CA PHE A 41 -9.52 -2.43 0.24
C PHE A 41 -10.95 -2.88 -0.06
N PHE A 42 -11.74 -3.10 0.99
CA PHE A 42 -13.14 -3.49 0.87
C PHE A 42 -13.96 -2.40 0.16
N ALA A 43 -13.83 -1.14 0.58
CA ALA A 43 -14.51 0.00 -0.05
C ALA A 43 -14.17 0.12 -1.54
N THR A 44 -12.89 -0.06 -1.91
CA THR A 44 -12.45 -0.03 -3.31
C THR A 44 -13.06 -1.17 -4.11
N THR A 45 -13.14 -2.37 -3.53
CA THR A 45 -13.79 -3.54 -4.14
C THR A 45 -15.28 -3.30 -4.38
N VAL A 46 -15.98 -2.75 -3.38
CA VAL A 46 -17.40 -2.37 -3.47
C VAL A 46 -17.61 -1.31 -4.55
N TYR A 47 -16.76 -0.30 -4.63
CA TYR A 47 -16.81 0.72 -5.69
C TYR A 47 -16.68 0.10 -7.08
N ILE A 48 -15.72 -0.80 -7.28
CA ILE A 48 -15.52 -1.49 -8.56
C ILE A 48 -16.75 -2.30 -8.94
N ALA A 49 -17.29 -3.08 -7.99
CA ALA A 49 -18.49 -3.88 -8.20
C ALA A 49 -19.71 -3.00 -8.52
N TYR A 50 -19.89 -1.90 -7.79
CA TYR A 50 -20.96 -0.94 -8.03
C TYR A 50 -20.83 -0.31 -9.42
N ALA A 51 -19.65 0.18 -9.80
CA ALA A 51 -19.43 0.79 -11.11
C ALA A 51 -19.71 -0.21 -12.25
N TYR A 52 -19.24 -1.45 -12.10
CA TYR A 52 -19.48 -2.53 -13.06
C TYR A 52 -20.98 -2.84 -13.22
N ASN A 53 -21.71 -2.96 -12.10
CA ASN A 53 -23.14 -3.28 -12.10
C ASN A 53 -24.02 -2.16 -12.67
N ASN A 54 -23.59 -0.91 -12.59
CA ASN A 54 -24.34 0.24 -13.13
C ASN A 54 -23.93 0.60 -14.58
N GLY A 55 -23.23 -0.32 -15.29
CA GLY A 55 -22.77 -0.09 -16.66
C GLY A 55 -21.68 0.98 -16.78
N GLY A 56 -21.10 1.40 -15.65
CA GLY A 56 -20.01 2.35 -15.59
C GLY A 56 -18.67 1.70 -15.94
N ARG A 57 -17.76 2.49 -16.51
CA ARG A 57 -16.38 2.03 -16.76
C ARG A 57 -15.57 2.15 -15.48
N VAL A 58 -15.01 1.03 -15.02
CA VAL A 58 -14.08 1.02 -13.89
C VAL A 58 -12.76 1.67 -14.35
N PRO A 59 -12.27 2.73 -13.69
CA PRO A 59 -11.00 3.33 -14.05
C PRO A 59 -9.85 2.38 -13.70
N PRO A 60 -8.80 2.25 -14.55
CA PRO A 60 -7.63 1.41 -14.26
C PRO A 60 -6.97 1.72 -12.90
N THR A 61 -7.07 2.97 -12.45
CA THR A 61 -6.57 3.42 -11.15
C THR A 61 -7.21 2.68 -9.98
N ALA A 62 -8.48 2.25 -10.07
CA ALA A 62 -9.13 1.49 -9.00
C ALA A 62 -8.46 0.12 -8.78
N TYR A 63 -8.07 -0.55 -9.86
CA TYR A 63 -7.32 -1.81 -9.78
C TYR A 63 -5.88 -1.58 -9.27
N MET A 64 -5.24 -0.48 -9.67
CA MET A 64 -3.92 -0.10 -9.12
C MET A 64 -3.98 0.15 -7.62
N VAL A 65 -5.04 0.81 -7.13
CA VAL A 65 -5.27 1.05 -5.70
C VAL A 65 -5.48 -0.28 -4.96
N LEU A 66 -6.26 -1.22 -5.50
CA LEU A 66 -6.40 -2.56 -4.91
C LEU A 66 -5.05 -3.27 -4.76
N VAL A 67 -4.24 -3.27 -5.82
CA VAL A 67 -2.91 -3.91 -5.79
C VAL A 67 -1.98 -3.23 -4.79
N ALA A 68 -1.99 -1.90 -4.72
CA ALA A 68 -1.21 -1.15 -3.75
C ALA A 68 -1.64 -1.45 -2.30
N LEU A 69 -2.94 -1.50 -2.03
CA LEU A 69 -3.48 -1.83 -0.71
C LEU A 69 -3.13 -3.27 -0.30
N ALA A 70 -3.21 -4.22 -1.24
CA ALA A 70 -2.78 -5.60 -1.00
C ALA A 70 -1.29 -5.72 -0.67
N ALA A 71 -0.43 -4.96 -1.39
CA ALA A 71 1.00 -4.94 -1.12
C ALA A 71 1.33 -4.30 0.25
N VAL A 72 0.68 -3.17 0.58
CA VAL A 72 0.81 -2.55 1.91
C VAL A 72 0.37 -3.51 3.01
N TRP A 73 -0.75 -4.23 2.83
CA TRP A 73 -1.19 -5.27 3.75
C TRP A 73 -0.14 -6.37 3.93
N GLY A 74 0.51 -6.80 2.85
CA GLY A 74 1.62 -7.76 2.91
C GLY A 74 2.76 -7.27 3.80
N HIS A 75 3.16 -6.01 3.69
CA HIS A 75 4.17 -5.42 4.58
C HIS A 75 3.69 -5.29 6.03
N LEU A 76 2.41 -4.93 6.24
CA LEU A 76 1.83 -4.83 7.56
C LEU A 76 1.69 -6.20 8.24
N THR A 77 1.55 -7.30 7.50
CA THR A 77 1.41 -8.65 8.07
C THR A 77 2.71 -9.45 8.08
N ALA A 78 3.74 -9.01 7.36
CA ALA A 78 5.06 -9.63 7.39
C ALA A 78 5.61 -9.66 8.83
N ALA A 79 6.17 -10.80 9.23
CA ALA A 79 6.86 -10.93 10.50
C ALA A 79 7.94 -9.84 10.62
N PRO A 80 8.15 -9.25 11.81
CA PRO A 80 9.27 -8.34 12.02
C PRO A 80 10.56 -9.02 11.57
N THR A 81 11.33 -8.38 10.71
CA THR A 81 12.63 -8.90 10.30
C THR A 81 13.48 -9.05 11.56
N PRO A 82 13.99 -10.24 11.90
CA PRO A 82 14.81 -10.41 13.08
C PRO A 82 16.04 -9.51 12.95
N THR A 83 16.27 -8.67 13.96
CA THR A 83 17.50 -7.88 14.04
C THR A 83 18.67 -8.87 14.02
N PRO A 84 19.65 -8.74 13.11
CA PRO A 84 20.81 -9.61 13.13
C PRO A 84 21.55 -9.41 14.46
N THR A 85 21.47 -10.41 15.34
CA THR A 85 22.28 -10.45 16.55
C THR A 85 23.72 -10.59 16.11
N THR A 86 24.47 -9.49 16.12
CA THR A 86 25.91 -9.56 15.93
C THR A 86 26.47 -10.35 17.12
N PRO A 87 27.22 -11.46 16.90
CA PRO A 87 27.90 -12.12 18.00
C PRO A 87 28.86 -11.12 18.65
N ALA A 88 28.84 -11.06 19.98
CA ALA A 88 29.81 -10.30 20.77
C ALA A 88 31.19 -10.96 20.75
#